data_AF-A0A7G6WHT6-F1
#
_entry.id   AF-A0A7G6WHT6-F1
#
_cell.length_a   1.000
_cell.length_b   1.000
_cell.length_c   1.000
_cell.angle_alpha   90.00
_cell.angle_beta   90.00
_cell.angle_gamma   90.00
#
_symmetry.space_group_name_H-M   'P 1'
#
loop_
_entity.id
_entity.type
_entity.pdbx_description
1 polymer ?
#
loop_
_entity_poly.entity_id
_entity_poly.type
_entity_poly.pdbx_seq_one_letter_code
_entity_poly.pdbx_strand_id
1 'polypeptide(L)'
;MTKKTGKSKNRNKDRRHLKAVPSAPKMPLQLVLNHRVIDSMAHDFIQWHATEDPDPAGAFECLELVKLFLTSQHAINGSSSATAIDSESLEQAAGAIAASLDPDDMDEAFDDIYFALHSYIHFLNGTGRWTGTDAAYEELHSVLGNGIAAAVPQLPAIQVPDLSDDHQEAAFNAMPLIQRASALLEWVGTGREITSTGALRLKHIEPAAAAAGVHARGKRGASGAEPLFDLATAKSQPETLLEVGTMHDVPVLREIWSALVGAGLITLGSTKAMPGPEVAAWNSTRIKERLDIRRMLSVVLLVGVLTDPDRGWGQEAVAGTLLAVLTYGTTDEPMPVAELERMALPDVDGALLQDTDTEDTELEDMALEEIYASFAALEAQQKLSLLAELGLVEAATDYRVPPVAIQCLDLAMGFLNFADEPSDTTEFPSNVIALHGPAHASGPTKGR
;
A
#
# COMPACT_ATOMS: atom_id res chain seq x y z
N MET A 1 -43.24 -17.97 57.41
CA MET A 1 -43.20 -18.24 55.95
C MET A 1 -42.20 -19.37 55.71
N THR A 2 -42.70 -20.58 55.51
CA THR A 2 -41.90 -21.82 55.55
C THR A 2 -42.20 -22.70 54.34
N LYS A 3 -41.13 -22.93 53.56
CA LYS A 3 -40.81 -24.09 52.70
C LYS A 3 -41.98 -24.87 52.09
N LYS A 4 -42.13 -24.79 50.76
CA LYS A 4 -42.63 -25.90 49.93
C LYS A 4 -41.46 -26.46 49.11
N THR A 5 -41.07 -27.69 49.46
CA THR A 5 -40.04 -28.49 48.83
C THR A 5 -40.54 -29.11 47.53
N GLY A 6 -39.64 -29.14 46.54
CA GLY A 6 -39.87 -29.65 45.20
C GLY A 6 -40.13 -31.15 45.16
N LYS A 7 -40.91 -31.53 44.15
CA LYS A 7 -41.28 -32.89 43.78
C LYS A 7 -40.63 -33.16 42.43
N SER A 8 -39.60 -34.00 42.37
CA SER A 8 -39.24 -34.68 41.12
C SER A 8 -38.70 -36.07 41.42
N LYS A 9 -39.30 -37.04 40.75
CA LYS A 9 -39.13 -38.47 40.92
C LYS A 9 -37.90 -38.95 40.15
N ASN A 10 -37.00 -39.56 40.89
CA ASN A 10 -36.30 -40.81 40.64
C ASN A 10 -36.50 -41.53 39.27
N ARG A 11 -35.34 -41.96 38.75
CA ARG A 11 -35.04 -43.32 38.24
C ARG A 11 -35.27 -43.66 36.75
N ASN A 12 -34.26 -43.34 35.95
CA ASN A 12 -33.32 -44.29 35.33
C ASN A 12 -33.90 -45.58 34.70
N LYS A 13 -33.93 -45.63 33.36
CA LYS A 13 -33.59 -46.80 32.53
C LYS A 13 -33.76 -46.41 31.07
N ASP A 14 -32.64 -46.12 30.39
CA ASP A 14 -32.39 -46.57 29.02
C ASP A 14 -30.94 -46.23 28.62
N ARG A 15 -30.01 -47.02 29.17
CA ARG A 15 -28.76 -47.34 28.48
C ARG A 15 -29.12 -48.32 27.36
N ARG A 16 -29.25 -47.82 26.13
CA ARG A 16 -29.11 -48.62 24.91
C ARG A 16 -28.32 -47.85 23.86
N HIS A 17 -27.05 -48.21 23.80
CA HIS A 17 -26.18 -48.26 22.62
C HIS A 17 -25.97 -46.93 21.86
N LEU A 18 -25.05 -46.12 22.38
CA LEU A 18 -24.15 -45.37 21.51
C LEU A 18 -23.48 -46.39 20.58
N LYS A 19 -23.95 -46.45 19.33
CA LYS A 19 -23.15 -47.02 18.23
C LYS A 19 -21.80 -46.33 18.31
N ALA A 20 -20.74 -47.14 18.33
CA ALA A 20 -19.37 -46.65 18.32
C ALA A 20 -19.23 -45.59 17.22
N VAL A 21 -19.01 -44.34 17.63
CA VAL A 21 -18.50 -43.30 16.75
C VAL A 21 -17.14 -43.82 16.30
N PRO A 22 -16.86 -43.94 14.99
CA PRO A 22 -15.52 -44.23 14.52
C PRO A 22 -14.58 -43.22 15.16
N SER A 23 -13.55 -43.69 15.86
CA SER A 23 -12.54 -42.78 16.42
C SER A 23 -12.07 -41.86 15.31
N ALA A 24 -12.11 -40.54 15.55
CA ALA A 24 -11.50 -39.56 14.66
C ALA A 24 -10.10 -40.06 14.30
N PRO A 25 -9.72 -40.05 13.02
CA PRO A 25 -8.41 -40.53 12.60
C PRO A 25 -7.34 -39.82 13.43
N LYS A 26 -6.43 -40.60 14.03
CA LYS A 26 -5.35 -40.02 14.85
C LYS A 26 -4.49 -39.16 13.92
N MET A 27 -4.41 -37.86 14.20
CA MET A 27 -3.53 -36.96 13.46
C MET A 27 -2.10 -37.55 13.40
N PRO A 28 -1.45 -37.56 12.23
CA PRO A 28 -0.06 -37.99 12.10
C PRO A 28 0.84 -37.24 13.07
N LEU A 29 1.81 -37.94 13.66
CA LEU A 29 2.70 -37.37 14.68
C LEU A 29 3.43 -36.11 14.17
N GLN A 30 3.85 -36.11 12.90
CA GLN A 30 4.50 -34.95 12.28
C GLN A 30 3.59 -33.72 12.26
N LEU A 31 2.30 -33.88 11.93
CA LEU A 31 1.35 -32.77 11.92
C LEU A 31 1.12 -32.21 13.34
N VAL A 32 1.02 -33.10 14.34
CA VAL A 32 0.92 -32.69 15.76
C VAL A 32 2.16 -31.91 16.20
N LEU A 33 3.34 -32.30 15.72
CA LEU A 33 4.58 -31.56 16.00
C LEU A 33 4.59 -30.19 15.30
N ASN A 34 4.16 -30.10 14.04
CA ASN A 34 4.04 -28.83 13.31
C ASN A 34 3.09 -27.86 14.02
N HIS A 35 1.92 -28.32 14.44
CA HIS A 35 0.98 -27.49 15.21
C HIS A 35 1.59 -26.98 16.51
N ARG A 36 2.32 -27.83 17.25
CA ARG A 36 3.02 -27.41 18.47
C ARG A 36 4.13 -26.41 18.21
N VAL A 37 4.82 -26.52 17.07
CA VAL A 37 5.83 -25.55 16.66
C VAL A 37 5.16 -24.20 16.46
N ILE A 38 4.05 -24.13 15.71
CA ILE A 38 3.25 -22.90 15.56
C ILE A 38 2.79 -22.36 16.91
N ASP A 39 2.21 -23.19 17.78
CA ASP A 39 1.74 -22.79 19.12
C ASP A 39 2.88 -22.19 19.97
N SER A 40 4.08 -22.75 19.86
CA SER A 40 5.24 -22.26 20.60
C SER A 40 5.72 -20.87 20.15
N MET A 41 5.38 -20.47 18.92
CA MET A 41 5.72 -19.17 18.33
C MET A 41 4.58 -18.15 18.42
N ALA A 42 3.38 -18.54 18.86
CA ALA A 42 2.18 -17.70 18.80
C ALA A 42 2.36 -16.35 19.52
N HIS A 43 3.01 -16.33 20.69
CA HIS A 43 3.23 -15.08 21.41
C HIS A 43 4.11 -14.09 20.64
N ASP A 44 5.19 -14.60 20.04
CA ASP A 44 6.13 -13.79 19.27
C ASP A 44 5.49 -13.32 17.95
N PHE A 45 4.69 -14.18 17.31
CA PHE A 45 3.92 -13.82 16.12
C PHE A 45 2.91 -12.71 16.42
N ILE A 46 2.14 -12.80 17.51
CA ILE A 46 1.18 -11.75 17.90
C ILE A 46 1.89 -10.42 18.19
N GLN A 47 3.05 -10.44 18.85
CA GLN A 47 3.82 -9.22 19.10
C GLN A 47 4.39 -8.61 17.82
N TRP A 48 4.83 -9.47 16.90
CA TRP A 48 5.33 -9.06 15.60
C TRP A 48 4.20 -8.48 14.74
N HIS A 49 3.07 -9.18 14.62
CA HIS A 49 1.89 -8.72 13.88
C HIS A 49 1.29 -7.42 14.44
N ALA A 50 1.38 -7.19 15.75
CA ALA A 50 0.91 -5.97 16.41
C ALA A 50 1.59 -4.67 15.94
N THR A 51 2.70 -4.75 15.20
CA THR A 51 3.29 -3.57 14.55
C THR A 51 2.52 -3.12 13.31
N GLU A 52 1.77 -4.03 12.69
CA GLU A 52 0.99 -3.79 11.48
C GLU A 52 -0.51 -3.69 11.81
N ASP A 53 -1.04 -4.63 12.61
CA ASP A 53 -2.41 -4.62 13.11
C ASP A 53 -2.45 -4.90 14.63
N PRO A 54 -2.89 -3.94 15.46
CA PRO A 54 -2.92 -4.07 16.91
C PRO A 54 -3.95 -5.08 17.44
N ASP A 55 -4.83 -5.66 16.61
CA ASP A 55 -5.79 -6.68 17.07
C ASP A 55 -5.13 -8.06 17.23
N PRO A 56 -5.01 -8.60 18.47
CA PRO A 56 -4.48 -9.93 18.67
C PRO A 56 -5.39 -11.04 18.13
N ALA A 57 -6.69 -10.79 17.92
CA ALA A 57 -7.62 -11.80 17.41
C ALA A 57 -7.28 -12.20 15.97
N GLY A 58 -7.01 -11.23 15.09
CA GLY A 58 -6.59 -11.49 13.70
C GLY A 58 -5.29 -12.29 13.61
N ALA A 59 -4.32 -11.99 14.48
CA ALA A 59 -3.07 -12.77 14.55
C ALA A 59 -3.29 -14.23 14.96
N PHE A 60 -4.27 -14.53 15.83
CA PHE A 60 -4.62 -15.90 16.18
C PHE A 60 -5.31 -16.64 15.03
N GLU A 61 -6.20 -15.96 14.32
CA GLU A 61 -6.90 -16.48 13.15
C GLU A 61 -5.92 -16.87 12.04
N CYS A 62 -4.94 -16.00 11.75
CA CYS A 62 -3.83 -16.32 10.85
C CYS A 62 -3.12 -17.63 11.22
N LEU A 63 -2.77 -17.82 12.49
CA LEU A 63 -2.08 -19.04 12.94
C LEU A 63 -2.95 -20.30 12.82
N GLU A 64 -4.26 -20.19 13.01
CA GLU A 64 -5.19 -21.30 12.79
C GLU A 64 -5.34 -21.65 11.30
N LEU A 65 -5.40 -20.64 10.43
CA LEU A 65 -5.40 -20.83 8.97
C LEU A 65 -4.10 -21.50 8.49
N VAL A 66 -2.94 -21.09 9.02
CA VAL A 66 -1.67 -21.76 8.73
C VAL A 66 -1.68 -23.23 9.18
N LYS A 67 -2.21 -23.54 10.38
CA LYS A 67 -2.34 -24.92 10.86
C LYS A 67 -3.27 -25.76 9.99
N LEU A 68 -4.35 -25.16 9.51
CA LEU A 68 -5.31 -25.78 8.60
C LEU A 68 -4.64 -26.07 7.25
N PHE A 69 -3.91 -25.11 6.71
CA PHE A 69 -3.08 -25.27 5.52
C PHE A 69 -2.08 -26.40 5.65
N LEU A 70 -1.29 -26.45 6.72
CA LEU A 70 -0.31 -27.54 6.93
C LEU A 70 -0.97 -28.92 7.07
N THR A 71 -2.22 -28.96 7.54
CA THR A 71 -3.02 -30.18 7.59
C THR A 71 -3.42 -30.64 6.20
N SER A 72 -3.90 -29.70 5.37
CA SER A 72 -4.26 -29.94 3.97
C SER A 72 -3.05 -30.37 3.14
N GLN A 73 -1.94 -29.63 3.22
CA GLN A 73 -0.67 -29.96 2.57
C GLN A 73 -0.15 -31.34 3.01
N HIS A 74 -0.24 -31.68 4.29
CA HIS A 74 0.14 -33.02 4.77
C HIS A 74 -0.72 -34.13 4.16
N ALA A 75 -2.01 -33.88 3.96
CA ALA A 75 -2.92 -34.85 3.35
C ALA A 75 -2.58 -35.10 1.87
N ILE A 76 -2.11 -34.06 1.15
CA ILE A 76 -1.75 -34.12 -0.26
C ILE A 76 -0.36 -34.75 -0.44
N ASN A 77 0.65 -34.22 0.26
CA ASN A 77 2.06 -34.58 0.04
C ASN A 77 2.54 -35.73 0.94
N GLY A 78 1.73 -36.15 1.93
CA GLY A 78 2.13 -37.10 2.96
C GLY A 78 3.14 -36.55 3.98
N SER A 79 3.52 -35.27 3.86
CA SER A 79 4.40 -34.56 4.78
C SER A 79 4.13 -33.06 4.72
N SER A 80 4.47 -32.34 5.79
CA SER A 80 4.43 -30.87 5.84
C SER A 80 5.45 -30.38 6.86
N SER A 81 5.77 -29.09 6.81
CA SER A 81 6.70 -28.45 7.74
C SER A 81 6.15 -27.11 8.20
N ALA A 82 6.25 -26.82 9.49
CA ALA A 82 5.87 -25.51 10.02
C ALA A 82 6.89 -24.41 9.71
N THR A 83 8.10 -24.75 9.29
CA THR A 83 9.20 -23.78 9.12
C THR A 83 9.90 -23.87 7.76
N ALA A 84 9.44 -24.74 6.87
CA ALA A 84 9.94 -24.91 5.51
C ALA A 84 8.76 -25.28 4.62
N ILE A 85 7.84 -24.34 4.46
CA ILE A 85 6.60 -24.54 3.71
C ILE A 85 6.94 -24.67 2.23
N ASP A 86 6.28 -25.60 1.56
CA ASP A 86 6.50 -25.92 0.15
C ASP A 86 5.45 -25.24 -0.74
N SER A 87 5.88 -24.67 -1.86
CA SER A 87 5.03 -23.98 -2.86
C SER A 87 4.29 -24.95 -3.77
N GLU A 88 4.85 -26.15 -4.04
CA GLU A 88 4.34 -27.05 -5.09
C GLU A 88 2.88 -27.51 -4.88
N SER A 89 2.42 -27.56 -3.63
CA SER A 89 1.06 -28.00 -3.28
C SER A 89 0.17 -26.88 -2.73
N LEU A 90 0.59 -25.61 -2.85
CA LEU A 90 -0.11 -24.47 -2.26
C LEU A 90 -1.55 -24.35 -2.76
N GLU A 91 -1.74 -24.24 -4.08
CA GLU A 91 -3.07 -24.12 -4.70
C GLU A 91 -3.99 -25.30 -4.37
N GLN A 92 -3.43 -26.51 -4.39
CA GLN A 92 -4.20 -27.74 -4.12
C GLN A 92 -4.63 -27.81 -2.65
N ALA A 93 -3.75 -27.37 -1.73
CA ALA A 93 -4.04 -27.35 -0.31
C ALA A 93 -5.05 -26.25 0.06
N ALA A 94 -4.91 -25.05 -0.51
CA ALA A 94 -5.86 -23.96 -0.36
C ALA A 94 -7.23 -24.33 -0.96
N GLY A 95 -7.26 -24.88 -2.18
CA GLY A 95 -8.50 -25.33 -2.82
C GLY A 95 -9.20 -26.47 -2.08
N ALA A 96 -8.46 -27.36 -1.41
CA ALA A 96 -9.06 -28.38 -0.55
C ALA A 96 -9.67 -27.81 0.74
N ILE A 97 -9.16 -26.68 1.23
CA ILE A 97 -9.73 -25.95 2.37
C ILE A 97 -10.97 -25.19 1.92
N ALA A 98 -10.88 -24.41 0.84
CA ALA A 98 -12.01 -23.68 0.26
C ALA A 98 -13.18 -24.63 -0.07
N ALA A 99 -12.90 -25.78 -0.69
CA ALA A 99 -13.93 -26.79 -0.99
C ALA A 99 -14.56 -27.46 0.24
N SER A 100 -14.05 -27.20 1.45
CA SER A 100 -14.65 -27.66 2.70
C SER A 100 -15.53 -26.61 3.38
N LEU A 101 -15.53 -25.38 2.87
CA LEU A 101 -16.37 -24.26 3.29
C LEU A 101 -17.62 -24.19 2.42
N ASP A 102 -18.56 -23.32 2.81
CA ASP A 102 -19.73 -23.05 1.99
C ASP A 102 -19.30 -22.32 0.69
N PRO A 103 -19.97 -22.56 -0.46
CA PRO A 103 -19.58 -21.98 -1.75
C PRO A 103 -19.45 -20.46 -1.74
N ASP A 104 -20.27 -19.79 -0.94
CA ASP A 104 -20.29 -18.33 -0.77
C ASP A 104 -19.03 -17.80 -0.05
N ASP A 105 -18.33 -18.63 0.73
CA ASP A 105 -17.13 -18.24 1.48
C ASP A 105 -15.83 -18.70 0.78
N MET A 106 -15.93 -19.31 -0.41
CA MET A 106 -14.78 -19.97 -1.05
C MET A 106 -13.70 -19.00 -1.50
N ASP A 107 -14.09 -17.87 -2.10
CA ASP A 107 -13.17 -16.89 -2.67
C ASP A 107 -12.50 -16.06 -1.55
N GLU A 108 -13.27 -15.61 -0.56
CA GLU A 108 -12.72 -14.97 0.66
C GLU A 108 -11.74 -15.89 1.39
N ALA A 109 -12.01 -17.20 1.43
CA ALA A 109 -11.12 -18.16 2.06
C ALA A 109 -9.78 -18.32 1.35
N PHE A 110 -9.70 -18.11 0.03
CA PHE A 110 -8.42 -18.10 -0.67
C PHE A 110 -7.58 -16.92 -0.22
N ASP A 111 -8.15 -15.72 -0.20
CA ASP A 111 -7.45 -14.51 0.20
C ASP A 111 -6.98 -14.59 1.66
N ASP A 112 -7.83 -15.06 2.57
CA ASP A 112 -7.50 -15.25 3.98
C ASP A 112 -6.36 -16.26 4.18
N ILE A 113 -6.38 -17.38 3.45
CA ILE A 113 -5.32 -18.40 3.52
C ILE A 113 -4.00 -17.84 2.98
N TYR A 114 -4.03 -17.13 1.85
CA TYR A 114 -2.85 -16.57 1.23
C TYR A 114 -2.24 -15.46 2.09
N PHE A 115 -3.08 -14.57 2.63
CA PHE A 115 -2.67 -13.55 3.59
C PHE A 115 -2.04 -14.17 4.84
N ALA A 116 -2.72 -15.13 5.47
CA ALA A 116 -2.23 -15.79 6.68
C ALA A 116 -0.89 -16.50 6.45
N LEU A 117 -0.73 -17.17 5.30
CA LEU A 117 0.53 -17.82 4.93
C LEU A 117 1.63 -16.80 4.64
N HIS A 118 1.32 -15.74 3.91
CA HIS A 118 2.27 -14.67 3.57
C HIS A 118 2.81 -13.99 4.83
N SER A 119 1.91 -13.55 5.71
CA SER A 119 2.24 -12.98 7.02
C SER A 119 3.09 -13.93 7.86
N TYR A 120 2.74 -15.23 7.88
CA TYR A 120 3.48 -16.23 8.63
C TYR A 120 4.89 -16.51 8.08
N ILE A 121 5.08 -16.62 6.77
CA ILE A 121 6.41 -16.84 6.19
C ILE A 121 7.30 -15.60 6.37
N HIS A 122 6.72 -14.40 6.31
CA HIS A 122 7.45 -13.16 6.54
C HIS A 122 7.93 -13.06 7.99
N PHE A 123 7.08 -13.43 8.96
CA PHE A 123 7.49 -13.61 10.36
C PHE A 123 8.63 -14.63 10.51
N LEU A 124 8.55 -15.78 9.85
CA LEU A 124 9.59 -16.80 9.94
C LEU A 124 10.93 -16.29 9.39
N ASN A 125 10.91 -15.57 8.26
CA ASN A 125 12.11 -15.00 7.67
C ASN A 125 12.69 -13.88 8.55
N GLY A 126 11.87 -12.88 8.90
CA GLY A 126 12.28 -11.73 9.72
C GLY A 126 12.77 -12.10 11.13
N THR A 127 12.40 -13.29 11.63
CA THR A 127 12.88 -13.79 12.93
C THR A 127 13.97 -14.87 12.83
N GLY A 128 14.45 -15.19 11.61
CA GLY A 128 15.48 -16.21 11.38
C GLY A 128 15.03 -17.63 11.72
N ARG A 129 13.72 -17.89 11.67
CA ARG A 129 13.08 -19.18 11.97
C ARG A 129 12.72 -19.98 10.72
N TRP A 130 12.86 -19.39 9.53
CA TRP A 130 12.79 -20.11 8.27
C TRP A 130 13.91 -21.16 8.19
N THR A 131 13.54 -22.39 7.83
CA THR A 131 14.45 -23.54 7.71
C THR A 131 14.53 -24.10 6.30
N GLY A 132 13.74 -23.54 5.37
CA GLY A 132 13.87 -23.83 3.94
C GLY A 132 15.08 -23.13 3.33
N THR A 133 15.27 -23.30 2.02
CA THR A 133 16.28 -22.55 1.28
C THR A 133 15.77 -21.16 0.92
N ASP A 134 16.67 -20.18 0.76
CA ASP A 134 16.31 -18.82 0.31
C ASP A 134 15.52 -18.86 -1.01
N ALA A 135 15.94 -19.68 -1.98
CA ALA A 135 15.23 -19.85 -3.24
C ALA A 135 13.78 -20.36 -3.08
N ALA A 136 13.52 -21.19 -2.06
CA ALA A 136 12.19 -21.70 -1.77
C ALA A 136 11.34 -20.67 -1.02
N TYR A 137 11.97 -19.82 -0.22
CA TYR A 137 11.31 -18.65 0.37
C TYR A 137 10.87 -17.68 -0.73
N GLU A 138 11.77 -17.30 -1.64
CA GLU A 138 11.45 -16.38 -2.75
C GLU A 138 10.35 -16.93 -3.65
N GLU A 139 10.41 -18.21 -3.98
CA GLU A 139 9.37 -18.87 -4.78
C GLU A 139 8.01 -18.83 -4.07
N LEU A 140 7.95 -19.26 -2.81
CA LEU A 140 6.72 -19.27 -2.04
C LEU A 140 6.19 -17.85 -1.79
N HIS A 141 7.07 -16.90 -1.49
CA HIS A 141 6.76 -15.48 -1.31
C HIS A 141 6.19 -14.87 -2.59
N SER A 142 6.79 -15.17 -3.75
CA SER A 142 6.29 -14.73 -5.04
C SER A 142 4.91 -15.32 -5.34
N VAL A 143 4.68 -16.61 -5.09
CA VAL A 143 3.37 -17.23 -5.34
C VAL A 143 2.29 -16.67 -4.41
N LEU A 144 2.61 -16.47 -3.13
CA LEU A 144 1.68 -15.90 -2.16
C LEU A 144 1.37 -14.42 -2.44
N GLY A 145 2.37 -13.63 -2.83
CA GLY A 145 2.19 -12.25 -3.26
C GLY A 145 1.42 -12.13 -4.58
N ASN A 146 1.56 -13.11 -5.49
CA ASN A 146 0.77 -13.19 -6.72
C ASN A 146 -0.68 -13.62 -6.49
N GLY A 147 -0.99 -14.34 -5.40
CA GLY A 147 -2.37 -14.74 -5.07
C GLY A 147 -3.24 -13.56 -4.64
N ILE A 148 -2.68 -12.65 -3.86
CA ILE A 148 -3.31 -11.37 -3.48
C ILE A 148 -3.33 -10.39 -4.68
N ALA A 149 -2.40 -10.55 -5.64
CA ALA A 149 -2.28 -9.73 -6.84
C ALA A 149 -2.81 -10.39 -8.14
N ALA A 150 -3.56 -11.49 -8.06
CA ALA A 150 -3.89 -12.34 -9.23
C ALA A 150 -4.80 -11.65 -10.27
N ALA A 151 -5.38 -10.50 -9.93
CA ALA A 151 -6.14 -9.66 -10.85
C ALA A 151 -5.33 -8.50 -11.46
N VAL A 152 -4.03 -8.34 -11.15
CA VAL A 152 -3.22 -7.26 -11.74
C VAL A 152 -2.69 -7.74 -13.10
N PRO A 153 -3.11 -7.13 -14.23
CA PRO A 153 -2.57 -7.46 -15.54
C PRO A 153 -1.04 -7.30 -15.51
N GLN A 154 -0.30 -8.22 -16.13
CA GLN A 154 1.16 -8.06 -16.26
C GLN A 154 1.44 -6.69 -16.89
N LEU A 155 1.97 -5.78 -16.07
CA LEU A 155 2.24 -4.42 -16.51
C LEU A 155 3.37 -4.42 -17.54
N PRO A 156 3.30 -3.59 -18.59
CA PRO A 156 4.36 -3.54 -19.59
C PRO A 156 5.67 -3.08 -18.95
N ALA A 157 6.79 -3.64 -19.41
CA ALA A 157 8.10 -3.25 -18.92
C ALA A 157 8.41 -1.78 -19.30
N ILE A 158 8.75 -0.96 -18.31
CA ILE A 158 9.09 0.45 -18.52
C ILE A 158 10.38 0.56 -19.33
N GLN A 159 10.31 1.19 -20.49
CA GLN A 159 11.49 1.49 -21.32
C GLN A 159 11.98 2.90 -21.02
N VAL A 160 13.01 3.00 -20.18
CA VAL A 160 13.57 4.28 -19.79
C VAL A 160 14.31 4.95 -20.95
N PRO A 161 13.90 6.15 -21.42
CA PRO A 161 14.59 6.83 -22.51
C PRO A 161 15.99 7.30 -22.10
N ASP A 162 16.96 7.09 -22.98
CA ASP A 162 18.31 7.67 -22.84
C ASP A 162 18.29 9.16 -23.18
N LEU A 163 18.36 9.99 -22.14
CA LEU A 163 18.37 11.45 -22.23
C LEU A 163 19.72 11.99 -21.79
N SER A 164 20.36 12.82 -22.59
CA SER A 164 21.56 13.55 -22.16
C SER A 164 21.27 14.47 -20.98
N ASP A 165 22.27 14.69 -20.11
CA ASP A 165 22.15 15.57 -18.92
C ASP A 165 21.50 16.94 -19.23
N ASP A 166 21.87 17.59 -20.34
CA ASP A 166 21.31 18.89 -20.75
C ASP A 166 19.80 18.83 -21.06
N HIS A 167 19.35 17.74 -21.70
CA HIS A 167 17.94 17.53 -22.00
C HIS A 167 17.15 17.21 -20.73
N GLN A 168 17.70 16.39 -19.83
CA GLN A 168 17.09 16.13 -18.52
C GLN A 168 16.97 17.42 -17.72
N GLU A 169 18.01 18.25 -17.71
CA GLU A 169 18.00 19.51 -16.97
C GLU A 169 16.95 20.48 -17.51
N ALA A 170 16.88 20.64 -18.83
CA ALA A 170 15.86 21.46 -19.47
C ALA A 170 14.45 20.97 -19.15
N ALA A 171 14.22 19.65 -19.23
CA ALA A 171 12.92 19.04 -18.96
C ALA A 171 12.51 19.20 -17.47
N PHE A 172 13.41 18.94 -16.52
CA PHE A 172 13.14 19.17 -15.11
C PHE A 172 12.89 20.65 -14.81
N ASN A 173 13.66 21.58 -15.39
CA ASN A 173 13.43 23.02 -15.19
C ASN A 173 12.06 23.49 -15.74
N ALA A 174 11.57 22.84 -16.79
CA ALA A 174 10.25 23.13 -17.37
C ALA A 174 9.09 22.53 -16.54
N MET A 175 9.36 21.56 -15.67
CA MET A 175 8.35 20.84 -14.91
C MET A 175 7.76 21.71 -13.77
N PRO A 176 6.43 21.84 -13.66
CA PRO A 176 5.77 22.59 -12.59
C PRO A 176 6.21 22.17 -11.18
N LEU A 177 6.41 20.87 -10.94
CA LEU A 177 6.92 20.35 -9.67
C LEU A 177 8.22 21.05 -9.25
N ILE A 178 9.21 21.11 -10.14
CA ILE A 178 10.54 21.68 -9.84
C ILE A 178 10.47 23.18 -9.64
N GLN A 179 9.62 23.88 -10.41
CA GLN A 179 9.40 25.32 -10.25
C GLN A 179 8.75 25.64 -8.91
N ARG A 180 7.68 24.93 -8.54
CA ARG A 180 6.96 25.09 -7.27
C ARG A 180 7.83 24.69 -6.08
N ALA A 181 8.59 23.60 -6.17
CA ALA A 181 9.57 23.20 -5.17
C ALA A 181 10.66 24.26 -4.96
N SER A 182 11.18 24.85 -6.05
CA SER A 182 12.16 25.94 -5.98
C SER A 182 11.59 27.18 -5.28
N ALA A 183 10.36 27.58 -5.62
CA ALA A 183 9.68 28.71 -4.98
C ALA A 183 9.40 28.44 -3.49
N LEU A 184 9.01 27.22 -3.12
CA LEU A 184 8.84 26.81 -1.73
C LEU A 184 10.15 26.83 -0.95
N LEU A 185 11.25 26.33 -1.53
CA LEU A 185 12.56 26.35 -0.89
C LEU A 185 13.08 27.79 -0.68
N GLU A 186 12.89 28.66 -1.68
CA GLU A 186 13.17 30.10 -1.54
C GLU A 186 12.31 30.73 -0.44
N TRP A 187 11.01 30.41 -0.42
CA TRP A 187 10.11 30.87 0.63
C TRP A 187 10.51 30.37 2.02
N VAL A 188 10.95 29.13 2.17
CA VAL A 188 11.44 28.59 3.46
C VAL A 188 12.62 29.42 3.96
N GLY A 189 13.54 29.79 3.06
CA GLY A 189 14.67 30.67 3.36
C GLY A 189 15.51 30.12 4.52
N THR A 190 15.68 30.89 5.60
CA THR A 190 16.42 30.44 6.80
C THR A 190 15.58 29.61 7.78
N GLY A 191 14.28 29.49 7.53
CA GLY A 191 13.36 28.63 8.24
C GLY A 191 11.98 29.25 8.51
N ARG A 192 10.98 28.38 8.69
CA ARG A 192 9.56 28.74 8.90
C ARG A 192 8.98 28.05 10.11
N GLU A 193 8.11 28.73 10.84
CA GLU A 193 7.51 28.18 12.05
C GLU A 193 6.51 27.07 11.72
N ILE A 194 6.66 25.94 12.42
CA ILE A 194 5.76 24.80 12.34
C ILE A 194 5.09 24.54 13.69
N THR A 195 4.08 23.67 13.69
CA THR A 195 3.48 23.06 14.87
C THR A 195 4.36 21.90 15.37
N SER A 196 4.02 21.33 16.53
CA SER A 196 4.69 20.13 17.05
C SER A 196 4.48 18.89 16.18
N THR A 197 3.47 18.89 15.31
CA THR A 197 3.18 17.80 14.34
C THR A 197 3.92 17.99 13.01
N GLY A 198 4.75 19.02 12.87
CA GLY A 198 5.47 19.30 11.63
C GLY A 198 4.71 20.15 10.61
N ALA A 199 3.41 20.41 10.83
CA ALA A 199 2.59 21.22 9.94
C ALA A 199 2.90 22.72 10.03
N LEU A 200 2.72 23.46 8.94
CA LEU A 200 2.84 24.92 8.95
C LEU A 200 1.82 25.57 9.88
N ARG A 201 2.24 26.60 10.60
CA ARG A 201 1.28 27.43 11.36
C ARG A 201 0.33 28.15 10.39
N LEU A 202 -0.93 28.36 10.80
CA LEU A 202 -1.97 28.98 9.96
C LEU A 202 -1.53 30.25 9.21
N LYS A 203 -0.76 31.13 9.86
CA LYS A 203 -0.23 32.38 9.27
C LYS A 203 0.73 32.16 8.08
N HIS A 204 1.27 30.95 7.95
CA HIS A 204 2.23 30.56 6.92
C HIS A 204 1.60 29.74 5.80
N ILE A 205 0.36 29.27 5.94
CA ILE A 205 -0.30 28.47 4.91
C ILE A 205 -0.49 29.30 3.63
N GLU A 206 -0.99 30.53 3.73
CA GLU A 206 -1.23 31.37 2.55
C GLU A 206 0.02 31.67 1.71
N PRO A 207 1.14 32.15 2.28
CA PRO A 207 2.34 32.38 1.48
C PRO A 207 2.99 31.08 0.99
N ALA A 208 2.88 29.96 1.72
CA ALA A 208 3.37 28.67 1.25
C ALA A 208 2.53 28.11 0.09
N ALA A 209 1.20 28.18 0.21
CA ALA A 209 0.27 27.80 -0.83
C ALA A 209 0.54 28.61 -2.12
N ALA A 210 0.73 29.92 -2.00
CA ALA A 210 1.09 30.77 -3.13
C ALA A 210 2.42 30.33 -3.79
N ALA A 211 3.44 29.96 -2.99
CA ALA A 211 4.70 29.43 -3.51
C ALA A 211 4.53 28.06 -4.19
N ALA A 212 3.57 27.25 -3.73
CA ALA A 212 3.18 25.99 -4.34
C ALA A 212 2.25 26.15 -5.56
N GLY A 213 1.86 27.39 -5.91
CA GLY A 213 1.00 27.70 -7.05
C GLY A 213 -0.50 27.59 -6.79
N VAL A 214 -0.94 27.52 -5.52
CA VAL A 214 -2.36 27.34 -5.15
C VAL A 214 -2.86 28.46 -4.24
N HIS A 215 -4.14 28.82 -4.39
CA HIS A 215 -4.78 29.88 -3.61
C HIS A 215 -5.50 29.32 -2.37
N ALA A 216 -4.76 29.16 -1.27
CA ALA A 216 -5.31 28.71 0.00
C ALA A 216 -4.91 29.64 1.16
N ARG A 217 -5.71 29.67 2.23
CA ARG A 217 -5.44 30.47 3.44
C ARG A 217 -5.81 29.71 4.69
N GLY A 218 -4.90 29.73 5.67
CA GLY A 218 -5.15 29.14 6.99
C GLY A 218 -6.22 29.91 7.78
N LYS A 219 -7.28 29.22 8.20
CA LYS A 219 -8.34 29.75 9.06
C LYS A 219 -8.63 28.78 10.21
N ARG A 220 -8.67 29.33 11.42
CA ARG A 220 -8.98 28.52 12.62
C ARG A 220 -10.42 28.00 12.53
N GLY A 221 -10.59 26.69 12.71
CA GLY A 221 -11.90 26.04 12.72
C GLY A 221 -12.54 25.89 11.35
N ALA A 222 -11.79 26.13 10.25
CA ALA A 222 -12.18 25.57 8.97
C ALA A 222 -12.10 24.04 9.10
N SER A 223 -13.20 23.34 8.82
CA SER A 223 -13.13 21.91 8.57
C SER A 223 -12.33 21.72 7.29
N GLY A 224 -11.45 20.71 7.26
CA GLY A 224 -10.93 20.23 5.98
C GLY A 224 -12.13 20.03 5.05
N ALA A 225 -12.00 20.41 3.78
CA ALA A 225 -13.05 20.13 2.82
C ALA A 225 -13.32 18.63 2.88
N GLU A 226 -14.43 18.21 3.49
CA GLU A 226 -14.95 16.88 3.25
C GLU A 226 -15.14 16.80 1.73
N PRO A 227 -14.67 15.72 1.06
CA PRO A 227 -15.14 15.45 -0.28
C PRO A 227 -16.61 15.04 -0.15
N LEU A 228 -17.50 16.03 0.00
CA LEU A 228 -18.91 15.79 -0.12
C LEU A 228 -19.15 15.56 -1.61
N PHE A 229 -19.27 14.28 -1.96
CA PHE A 229 -19.66 13.76 -3.26
C PHE A 229 -20.82 14.58 -3.84
N ASP A 230 -20.51 15.41 -4.83
CA ASP A 230 -21.49 15.95 -5.77
C ASP A 230 -20.97 15.64 -7.18
N LEU A 231 -21.44 14.51 -7.73
CA LEU A 231 -21.11 13.98 -9.06
C LEU A 231 -21.47 14.94 -10.21
N ALA A 232 -22.12 16.08 -9.92
CA ALA A 232 -22.57 17.04 -10.94
C ALA A 232 -21.65 18.28 -11.11
N THR A 233 -20.71 18.56 -10.20
CA THR A 233 -20.01 19.88 -10.16
C THR A 233 -18.49 19.87 -10.38
N ALA A 234 -17.88 18.72 -10.68
CA ALA A 234 -16.43 18.57 -10.90
C ALA A 234 -15.83 19.41 -12.07
N LYS A 235 -16.64 20.11 -12.87
CA LYS A 235 -16.16 20.87 -14.04
C LYS A 235 -15.87 22.36 -13.80
N SER A 236 -16.05 22.87 -12.58
CA SER A 236 -15.82 24.29 -12.30
C SER A 236 -15.31 24.52 -10.88
N GLN A 237 -14.00 24.37 -10.63
CA GLN A 237 -13.42 24.97 -9.43
C GLN A 237 -13.54 26.50 -9.59
N PRO A 238 -14.24 27.22 -8.69
CA PRO A 238 -14.18 28.66 -8.70
C PRO A 238 -12.77 29.10 -8.29
N GLU A 239 -12.28 30.22 -8.82
CA GLU A 239 -11.09 30.97 -8.37
C GLU A 239 -11.24 31.52 -6.92
N THR A 240 -11.99 30.82 -6.08
CA THR A 240 -12.27 31.20 -4.69
C THR A 240 -11.16 30.69 -3.79
N LEU A 241 -10.61 31.62 -3.00
CA LEU A 241 -9.64 31.34 -1.95
C LEU A 241 -10.12 30.19 -1.04
N LEU A 242 -9.37 29.09 -1.02
CA LEU A 242 -9.66 27.93 -0.18
C LEU A 242 -9.27 28.22 1.28
N GLU A 243 -10.23 28.23 2.20
CA GLU A 243 -9.95 28.38 3.64
C GLU A 243 -9.71 27.00 4.28
N VAL A 244 -8.55 26.79 4.90
CA VAL A 244 -8.13 25.48 5.43
C VAL A 244 -7.74 25.51 6.90
N GLY A 245 -7.96 24.40 7.61
CA GLY A 245 -7.61 24.24 9.02
C GLY A 245 -6.15 23.83 9.23
N THR A 246 -5.57 23.14 8.25
CA THR A 246 -4.17 22.72 8.22
C THR A 246 -3.61 22.79 6.79
N MET A 247 -2.28 22.82 6.64
CA MET A 247 -1.66 22.79 5.32
C MET A 247 -1.93 21.49 4.57
N HIS A 248 -2.22 20.40 5.31
CA HIS A 248 -2.53 19.09 4.74
C HIS A 248 -3.88 19.04 4.02
N ASP A 249 -4.75 20.04 4.22
CA ASP A 249 -6.01 20.18 3.49
C ASP A 249 -5.79 20.80 2.09
N VAL A 250 -4.54 21.13 1.73
CA VAL A 250 -4.16 21.68 0.41
C VAL A 250 -3.32 20.61 -0.30
N PRO A 251 -3.92 19.72 -1.12
CA PRO A 251 -3.24 18.52 -1.63
C PRO A 251 -1.90 18.79 -2.31
N VAL A 252 -1.85 19.77 -3.22
CA VAL A 252 -0.62 20.19 -3.90
C VAL A 252 0.48 20.60 -2.92
N LEU A 253 0.14 21.45 -1.94
CA LEU A 253 1.11 21.91 -0.94
C LEU A 253 1.55 20.76 -0.04
N ARG A 254 0.62 19.89 0.36
CA ARG A 254 0.90 18.71 1.17
C ARG A 254 1.91 17.80 0.48
N GLU A 255 1.66 17.41 -0.77
CA GLU A 255 2.53 16.47 -1.47
C GLU A 255 3.92 17.05 -1.75
N ILE A 256 4.01 18.31 -2.22
CA ILE A 256 5.32 18.93 -2.44
C ILE A 256 6.06 19.09 -1.12
N TRP A 257 5.38 19.48 -0.03
CA TRP A 257 6.02 19.63 1.28
C TRP A 257 6.55 18.29 1.80
N SER A 258 5.73 17.25 1.77
CA SER A 258 6.13 15.89 2.16
C SER A 258 7.31 15.40 1.32
N ALA A 259 7.27 15.62 -0.01
CA ALA A 259 8.36 15.23 -0.89
C ALA A 259 9.67 16.02 -0.62
N LEU A 260 9.59 17.31 -0.33
CA LEU A 260 10.75 18.12 0.07
C LEU A 260 11.36 17.62 1.39
N VAL A 261 10.54 17.16 2.34
CA VAL A 261 11.02 16.56 3.59
C VAL A 261 11.65 15.20 3.33
N GLY A 262 10.97 14.32 2.60
CA GLY A 262 11.47 12.97 2.28
C GLY A 262 12.73 12.98 1.42
N ALA A 263 12.90 13.95 0.54
CA ALA A 263 14.13 14.14 -0.25
C ALA A 263 15.24 14.88 0.51
N GLY A 264 15.07 15.20 1.80
CA GLY A 264 16.08 15.87 2.62
C GLY A 264 16.37 17.33 2.22
N LEU A 265 15.49 17.94 1.42
CA LEU A 265 15.58 19.36 1.03
C LEU A 265 15.05 20.29 2.13
N ILE A 266 14.13 19.79 2.96
CA ILE A 266 13.66 20.43 4.20
C ILE A 266 13.90 19.48 5.37
N THR A 267 14.37 20.02 6.49
CA THR A 267 14.42 19.30 7.77
C THR A 267 13.43 19.93 8.74
N LEU A 268 12.60 19.10 9.37
CA LEU A 268 11.66 19.52 10.39
C LEU A 268 12.31 19.44 11.78
N GLY A 269 12.52 20.58 12.42
CA GLY A 269 12.87 20.65 13.83
C GLY A 269 11.63 20.71 14.74
N SER A 270 11.82 20.86 16.05
CA SER A 270 10.70 20.89 17.01
C SER A 270 9.71 22.04 16.82
N THR A 271 10.15 23.16 16.23
CA THR A 271 9.34 24.37 16.03
C THR A 271 9.56 25.08 14.71
N LYS A 272 10.52 24.62 13.89
CA LYS A 272 10.85 25.23 12.62
C LYS A 272 11.17 24.18 11.55
N ALA A 273 10.67 24.41 10.34
CA ALA A 273 11.19 23.80 9.13
C ALA A 273 12.38 24.62 8.63
N MET A 274 13.49 23.98 8.30
CA MET A 274 14.74 24.61 7.86
C MET A 274 15.24 23.94 6.59
N PRO A 275 16.11 24.58 5.78
CA PRO A 275 16.77 23.90 4.67
C PRO A 275 17.52 22.66 5.16
N GLY A 276 17.31 21.54 4.48
CA GLY A 276 17.96 20.28 4.80
C GLY A 276 19.35 20.15 4.16
N PRO A 277 20.06 19.03 4.43
CA PRO A 277 21.41 18.82 3.94
C PRO A 277 21.51 18.81 2.42
N GLU A 278 20.46 18.36 1.72
CA GLU A 278 20.46 18.21 0.27
C GLU A 278 20.17 19.52 -0.49
N VAL A 279 19.83 20.61 0.22
CA VAL A 279 19.51 21.90 -0.43
C VAL A 279 20.69 22.46 -1.23
N ALA A 280 21.93 22.11 -0.86
CA ALA A 280 23.12 22.52 -1.59
C ALA A 280 23.19 21.89 -3.00
N ALA A 281 22.71 20.65 -3.15
CA ALA A 281 22.64 19.98 -4.44
C ALA A 281 21.60 20.65 -5.37
N TRP A 282 20.49 21.16 -4.81
CA TRP A 282 19.40 21.78 -5.58
C TRP A 282 19.86 22.93 -6.47
N ASN A 283 20.77 23.77 -5.96
CA ASN A 283 21.36 24.92 -6.64
C ASN A 283 22.85 24.71 -6.95
N SER A 284 23.32 23.46 -7.00
CA SER A 284 24.73 23.17 -7.29
C SER A 284 25.12 23.70 -8.66
N THR A 285 26.39 24.04 -8.84
CA THR A 285 26.95 24.37 -10.17
C THR A 285 27.13 23.12 -11.03
N ARG A 286 27.16 21.92 -10.43
CA ARG A 286 27.32 20.64 -11.12
C ARG A 286 25.96 20.12 -11.57
N ILE A 287 25.81 19.90 -12.89
CA ILE A 287 24.56 19.43 -13.50
C ILE A 287 24.07 18.11 -12.89
N LYS A 288 24.99 17.15 -12.67
CA LYS A 288 24.65 15.84 -12.09
C LYS A 288 24.03 15.94 -10.71
N GLU A 289 24.60 16.75 -9.82
CA GLU A 289 24.05 16.95 -8.47
C GLU A 289 22.64 17.56 -8.51
N ARG A 290 22.40 18.51 -9.44
CA ARG A 290 21.05 19.07 -9.64
C ARG A 290 20.07 18.03 -10.18
N LEU A 291 20.48 17.22 -11.14
CA LEU A 291 19.64 16.17 -11.73
C LEU A 291 19.27 15.11 -10.68
N ASP A 292 20.25 14.66 -9.90
CA ASP A 292 20.05 13.60 -8.90
C ASP A 292 19.05 14.02 -7.82
N ILE A 293 19.17 15.24 -7.28
CA ILE A 293 18.25 15.71 -6.24
C ILE A 293 16.85 16.01 -6.77
N ARG A 294 16.72 16.47 -8.02
CA ARG A 294 15.41 16.70 -8.67
C ARG A 294 14.71 15.38 -8.98
N ARG A 295 15.47 14.38 -9.45
CA ARG A 295 14.98 13.01 -9.64
C ARG A 295 14.54 12.42 -8.30
N MET A 296 15.34 12.56 -7.24
CA MET A 296 14.98 12.10 -5.90
C MET A 296 13.67 12.73 -5.41
N LEU A 297 13.51 14.06 -5.55
CA LEU A 297 12.26 14.74 -5.21
C LEU A 297 11.06 14.14 -5.96
N SER A 298 11.18 13.95 -7.27
CA SER A 298 10.12 13.35 -8.10
C SER A 298 9.81 11.91 -7.70
N VAL A 299 10.84 11.10 -7.40
CA VAL A 299 10.68 9.71 -6.94
C VAL A 299 9.94 9.67 -5.60
N VAL A 300 10.38 10.45 -4.61
CA VAL A 300 9.73 10.51 -3.28
C VAL A 300 8.28 10.94 -3.40
N LEU A 301 7.97 11.91 -4.28
CA LEU A 301 6.59 12.32 -4.53
C LEU A 301 5.77 11.19 -5.15
N LEU A 302 6.29 10.52 -6.18
CA LEU A 302 5.61 9.39 -6.82
C LEU A 302 5.34 8.26 -5.84
N VAL A 303 6.33 7.88 -5.03
CA VAL A 303 6.17 6.87 -3.97
C VAL A 303 5.08 7.31 -2.99
N GLY A 304 5.15 8.53 -2.47
CA GLY A 304 4.14 9.03 -1.52
C GLY A 304 2.71 9.04 -2.10
N VAL A 305 2.55 9.37 -3.38
CA VAL A 305 1.24 9.32 -4.07
C VAL A 305 0.78 7.87 -4.26
N LEU A 306 1.69 6.94 -4.55
CA LEU A 306 1.39 5.52 -4.76
C LEU A 306 1.08 4.78 -3.45
N THR A 307 1.69 5.17 -2.33
CA THR A 307 1.60 4.45 -1.05
C THR A 307 0.79 5.16 0.04
N ASP A 308 0.03 6.22 -0.29
CA ASP A 308 -0.71 7.10 0.66
C ASP A 308 -1.33 6.32 1.84
N PRO A 309 -0.69 6.31 3.03
CA PRO A 309 -1.03 5.43 4.14
C PRO A 309 -2.21 5.96 4.98
N ASP A 310 -2.63 7.21 4.75
CA ASP A 310 -3.69 7.87 5.53
C ASP A 310 -5.09 7.48 5.04
N ARG A 311 -5.21 6.63 4.00
CA ARG A 311 -6.48 6.18 3.43
C ARG A 311 -6.69 4.69 3.72
N GLY A 312 -7.75 4.36 4.47
CA GLY A 312 -8.17 2.98 4.71
C GLY A 312 -8.72 2.29 3.45
N TRP A 313 -9.14 1.03 3.61
CA TRP A 313 -9.96 0.18 2.71
C TRP A 313 -9.92 0.54 1.21
N GLY A 314 -9.26 -0.29 0.39
CA GLY A 314 -9.20 -0.13 -1.07
C GLY A 314 -7.93 0.57 -1.60
N GLN A 315 -6.96 0.87 -0.73
CA GLN A 315 -5.69 1.49 -1.12
C GLN A 315 -4.94 0.68 -2.20
N GLU A 316 -4.94 -0.64 -2.09
CA GLU A 316 -4.29 -1.53 -3.05
C GLU A 316 -4.91 -1.42 -4.45
N ALA A 317 -6.24 -1.40 -4.54
CA ALA A 317 -6.95 -1.20 -5.80
C ALA A 317 -6.66 0.18 -6.41
N VAL A 318 -6.58 1.23 -5.59
CA VAL A 318 -6.22 2.58 -6.04
C VAL A 318 -4.77 2.61 -6.54
N ALA A 319 -3.84 2.03 -5.79
CA ALA A 319 -2.42 1.97 -6.14
C ALA A 319 -2.20 1.16 -7.42
N GLY A 320 -2.86 -0.01 -7.54
CA GLY A 320 -2.84 -0.86 -8.72
C GLY A 320 -3.39 -0.15 -9.95
N THR A 321 -4.51 0.56 -9.82
CA THR A 321 -5.11 1.36 -10.91
C THR A 321 -4.17 2.49 -11.33
N LEU A 322 -3.65 3.26 -10.37
CA LEU A 322 -2.73 4.37 -10.64
C LEU A 322 -1.46 3.86 -11.33
N LEU A 323 -0.90 2.76 -10.82
CA LEU A 323 0.29 2.16 -11.38
C LEU A 323 0.05 1.64 -12.81
N ALA A 324 -1.09 1.00 -13.06
CA ALA A 324 -1.45 0.58 -14.41
C ALA A 324 -1.49 1.77 -15.36
N VAL A 325 -2.20 2.84 -15.01
CA VAL A 325 -2.31 4.04 -15.87
C VAL A 325 -0.93 4.64 -16.15
N LEU A 326 -0.10 4.81 -15.11
CA LEU A 326 1.24 5.39 -15.25
C LEU A 326 2.14 4.52 -16.12
N THR A 327 2.09 3.19 -15.94
CA THR A 327 2.94 2.26 -16.67
C THR A 327 2.55 2.18 -18.14
N TYR A 328 1.26 2.06 -18.46
CA TYR A 328 0.76 2.16 -19.84
C TYR A 328 1.08 3.53 -20.46
N GLY A 329 1.06 4.59 -19.66
CA GLY A 329 1.46 5.94 -20.08
C GLY A 329 2.92 6.09 -20.48
N THR A 330 3.78 5.10 -20.21
CA THR A 330 5.17 5.04 -20.70
C THR A 330 5.29 4.38 -22.09
N THR A 331 4.20 3.84 -22.62
CA THR A 331 4.18 3.05 -23.87
C THR A 331 3.53 3.82 -25.03
N ASP A 332 3.53 3.20 -26.21
CA ASP A 332 2.81 3.71 -27.39
C ASP A 332 1.28 3.54 -27.29
N GLU A 333 0.81 2.74 -26.33
CA GLU A 333 -0.61 2.43 -26.06
C GLU A 333 -1.03 2.95 -24.67
N PRO A 334 -1.04 4.27 -24.44
CA PRO A 334 -1.47 4.84 -23.16
C PRO A 334 -2.97 4.64 -22.93
N MET A 335 -3.37 4.66 -21.66
CA MET A 335 -4.78 4.64 -21.30
C MET A 335 -5.47 5.97 -21.68
N PRO A 336 -6.57 5.93 -22.45
CA PRO A 336 -7.39 7.12 -22.71
C PRO A 336 -7.98 7.70 -21.43
N VAL A 337 -8.00 9.02 -21.29
CA VAL A 337 -8.59 9.71 -20.12
C VAL A 337 -10.07 9.33 -19.96
N ALA A 338 -10.80 9.27 -21.08
CA ALA A 338 -12.22 8.91 -21.12
C ALA A 338 -12.50 7.47 -20.66
N GLU A 339 -11.52 6.57 -20.77
CA GLU A 339 -11.67 5.19 -20.28
C GLU A 339 -11.62 5.14 -18.76
N LEU A 340 -10.66 5.82 -18.12
CA LEU A 340 -10.63 5.90 -16.66
C LEU A 340 -11.84 6.67 -16.11
N GLU A 341 -12.29 7.73 -16.79
CA GLU A 341 -13.52 8.45 -16.44
C GLU A 341 -14.76 7.54 -16.47
N ARG A 342 -14.83 6.63 -17.45
CA ARG A 342 -15.90 5.64 -17.53
C ARG A 342 -15.80 4.62 -16.39
N MET A 343 -14.60 4.16 -16.04
CA MET A 343 -14.41 3.26 -14.90
C MET A 343 -14.82 3.91 -13.57
N ALA A 344 -14.57 5.22 -13.41
CA ALA A 344 -14.93 6.00 -12.22
C ALA A 344 -16.44 6.27 -12.06
N LEU A 345 -17.26 5.92 -13.05
CA LEU A 345 -18.72 6.03 -13.00
C LEU A 345 -19.31 4.64 -12.77
N PRO A 346 -19.77 4.33 -11.55
CA PRO A 346 -20.39 3.03 -11.29
C PRO A 346 -21.71 2.90 -12.08
N ASP A 347 -21.96 1.78 -12.75
CA ASP A 347 -23.26 1.48 -13.35
C ASP A 347 -24.26 1.00 -12.27
N VAL A 348 -24.56 1.91 -11.35
CA VAL A 348 -25.44 1.63 -10.19
C VAL A 348 -26.86 1.24 -10.64
N ASP A 349 -27.31 1.77 -11.78
CA ASP A 349 -28.63 1.47 -12.35
C ASP A 349 -28.66 0.07 -12.97
N GLY A 350 -27.57 -0.40 -13.59
CA GLY A 350 -27.44 -1.79 -14.07
C GLY A 350 -27.34 -2.82 -12.95
N ALA A 351 -26.67 -2.48 -11.85
CA ALA A 351 -26.46 -3.35 -10.69
C ALA A 351 -27.69 -3.47 -9.77
N LEU A 352 -28.46 -2.38 -9.56
CA LEU A 352 -29.59 -2.38 -8.61
C LEU A 352 -30.97 -2.68 -9.24
N LEU A 353 -31.11 -2.68 -10.57
CA LEU A 353 -32.40 -2.91 -11.26
C LEU A 353 -32.62 -4.35 -11.74
N GLN A 354 -31.74 -5.29 -11.38
CA GLN A 354 -32.09 -6.69 -11.54
C GLN A 354 -33.04 -7.08 -10.39
N ASP A 355 -34.35 -7.07 -10.68
CA ASP A 355 -35.40 -7.66 -9.84
C ASP A 355 -35.11 -9.16 -9.65
N THR A 356 -34.20 -9.51 -8.74
CA THR A 356 -33.95 -10.88 -8.31
C THR A 356 -34.64 -11.07 -6.96
N ASP A 357 -35.83 -11.67 -7.01
CA ASP A 357 -36.47 -12.37 -5.87
C ASP A 357 -35.63 -13.62 -5.41
N THR A 358 -34.34 -13.66 -5.74
CA THR A 358 -33.36 -14.67 -5.37
C THR A 358 -32.30 -14.02 -4.50
N GLU A 359 -32.11 -14.57 -3.30
CA GLU A 359 -30.94 -14.36 -2.45
C GLU A 359 -29.69 -14.92 -3.18
N ASP A 360 -29.30 -14.31 -4.31
CA ASP A 360 -28.08 -14.64 -5.07
C ASP A 360 -26.94 -13.73 -4.59
N THR A 361 -26.21 -14.23 -3.60
CA THR A 361 -24.96 -13.68 -3.05
C THR A 361 -23.95 -13.28 -4.13
N GLU A 362 -23.78 -14.12 -5.16
CA GLU A 362 -22.86 -13.86 -6.29
C GLU A 362 -23.15 -12.55 -7.05
N LEU A 363 -24.42 -12.12 -7.14
CA LEU A 363 -24.79 -10.86 -7.82
C LEU A 363 -24.52 -9.63 -6.93
N GLU A 364 -24.65 -9.78 -5.62
CA GLU A 364 -24.32 -8.73 -4.65
C GLU A 364 -22.80 -8.51 -4.61
N ASP A 365 -22.00 -9.57 -4.69
CA ASP A 365 -20.53 -9.51 -4.70
C ASP A 365 -19.99 -8.85 -5.98
N MET A 366 -20.49 -9.24 -7.15
CA MET A 366 -20.12 -8.60 -8.41
C MET A 366 -20.45 -7.10 -8.44
N ALA A 367 -21.61 -6.71 -7.90
CA ALA A 367 -22.00 -5.31 -7.80
C ALA A 367 -21.09 -4.54 -6.85
N LEU A 368 -20.67 -5.18 -5.75
CA LEU A 368 -19.77 -4.60 -4.77
C LEU A 368 -18.34 -4.44 -5.34
N GLU A 369 -17.82 -5.42 -6.07
CA GLU A 369 -16.56 -5.33 -6.81
C GLU A 369 -16.57 -4.17 -7.82
N GLU A 370 -17.65 -4.01 -8.58
CA GLU A 370 -17.79 -2.90 -9.53
C GLU A 370 -17.76 -1.54 -8.81
N ILE A 371 -18.45 -1.42 -7.67
CA ILE A 371 -18.43 -0.22 -6.84
C ILE A 371 -17.01 0.07 -6.34
N TYR A 372 -16.27 -0.95 -5.88
CA TYR A 372 -14.89 -0.80 -5.43
C TYR A 372 -13.95 -0.39 -6.56
N ALA A 373 -14.08 -1.01 -7.74
CA ALA A 373 -13.29 -0.65 -8.92
C ALA A 373 -13.57 0.79 -9.36
N SER A 374 -14.84 1.23 -9.32
CA SER A 374 -15.21 2.61 -9.62
C SER A 374 -14.68 3.60 -8.61
N PHE A 375 -14.72 3.27 -7.32
CA PHE A 375 -14.11 4.09 -6.28
C PHE A 375 -12.59 4.20 -6.50
N ALA A 376 -11.92 3.09 -6.78
CA ALA A 376 -10.48 3.06 -7.05
C ALA A 376 -10.10 3.91 -8.27
N ALA A 377 -10.87 3.82 -9.35
CA ALA A 377 -10.69 4.63 -10.55
C ALA A 377 -10.89 6.14 -10.29
N LEU A 378 -11.90 6.50 -9.48
CA LEU A 378 -12.16 7.89 -9.10
C LEU A 378 -11.00 8.47 -8.27
N GLU A 379 -10.50 7.74 -7.29
CA GLU A 379 -9.35 8.18 -6.49
C GLU A 379 -8.07 8.25 -7.34
N ALA A 380 -7.83 7.26 -8.20
CA ALA A 380 -6.71 7.27 -9.13
C ALA A 380 -6.78 8.50 -10.06
N GLN A 381 -7.96 8.87 -10.55
CA GLN A 381 -8.16 10.07 -11.36
C GLN A 381 -7.77 11.36 -10.60
N GLN A 382 -8.12 11.47 -9.31
CA GLN A 382 -7.71 12.62 -8.47
C GLN A 382 -6.19 12.69 -8.33
N LYS A 383 -5.53 11.55 -8.08
CA LYS A 383 -4.07 11.46 -7.99
C LYS A 383 -3.40 11.79 -9.32
N LEU A 384 -3.92 11.29 -10.44
CA LEU A 384 -3.43 11.59 -11.79
C LEU A 384 -3.61 13.07 -12.15
N SER A 385 -4.71 13.69 -11.74
CA SER A 385 -4.93 15.13 -11.91
C SER A 385 -3.88 15.95 -11.17
N LEU A 386 -3.56 15.57 -9.92
CA LEU A 386 -2.45 16.17 -9.17
C LEU A 386 -1.11 15.97 -9.89
N LEU A 387 -0.78 14.74 -10.31
CA LEU A 387 0.47 14.45 -11.04
C LEU A 387 0.55 15.23 -12.35
N ALA A 388 -0.58 15.45 -13.03
CA ALA A 388 -0.66 16.25 -14.23
C ALA A 388 -0.43 17.75 -13.95
N GLU A 389 -1.01 18.28 -12.88
CA GLU A 389 -0.77 19.64 -12.43
C GLU A 389 0.72 19.90 -12.08
N LEU A 390 1.41 18.85 -11.62
CA LEU A 390 2.83 18.86 -11.30
C LEU A 390 3.74 18.56 -12.50
N GLY A 391 3.15 18.18 -13.65
CA GLY A 391 3.85 17.84 -14.90
C GLY A 391 4.63 16.52 -14.86
N LEU A 392 4.23 15.60 -13.98
CA LEU A 392 4.71 14.21 -13.99
C LEU A 392 3.88 13.31 -14.92
N VAL A 393 2.69 13.77 -15.31
CA VAL A 393 1.79 13.12 -16.26
C VAL A 393 1.20 14.18 -17.19
N GLU A 394 0.94 13.83 -18.43
CA GLU A 394 0.11 14.59 -19.36
C GLU A 394 -1.25 13.91 -19.44
N ALA A 395 -2.34 14.67 -19.24
CA ALA A 395 -3.71 14.13 -19.20
C ALA A 395 -4.62 14.89 -20.18
N ALA A 396 -4.23 14.92 -21.46
CA ALA A 396 -4.99 15.63 -22.50
C ALA A 396 -6.11 14.75 -23.10
N THR A 397 -5.73 13.78 -23.93
CA THR A 397 -6.63 12.74 -24.45
C THR A 397 -6.32 11.40 -23.82
N ASP A 398 -5.04 11.16 -23.57
CA ASP A 398 -4.48 9.93 -23.00
C ASP A 398 -3.54 10.32 -21.87
N TYR A 399 -3.41 9.44 -20.88
CA TYR A 399 -2.42 9.61 -19.82
C TYR A 399 -1.03 9.23 -20.35
N ARG A 400 -0.13 10.20 -20.46
CA ARG A 400 1.26 9.98 -20.92
C ARG A 400 2.25 10.45 -19.87
N VAL A 401 3.32 9.68 -19.65
CA VAL A 401 4.39 10.07 -18.73
C VAL A 401 5.50 10.75 -19.54
N PRO A 402 5.87 12.02 -19.24
CA PRO A 402 6.95 12.70 -19.95
C PRO A 402 8.28 11.92 -19.86
N PRO A 403 9.14 11.93 -20.89
CA PRO A 403 10.37 11.12 -20.92
C PRO A 403 11.28 11.24 -19.70
N VAL A 404 11.39 12.45 -19.12
CA VAL A 404 12.18 12.68 -17.90
C VAL A 404 11.53 12.09 -16.65
N ALA A 405 10.19 12.05 -16.61
CA ALA A 405 9.42 11.47 -15.51
C ALA A 405 9.37 9.93 -15.58
N ILE A 406 9.54 9.32 -16.77
CA ILE A 406 9.66 7.85 -16.92
C ILE A 406 10.83 7.31 -16.08
N GLN A 407 11.97 8.02 -16.05
CA GLN A 407 13.11 7.65 -15.19
C GLN A 407 12.76 7.68 -13.70
N CYS A 408 11.91 8.61 -13.28
CA CYS A 408 11.47 8.72 -11.89
C CYS A 408 10.46 7.62 -11.54
N LEU A 409 9.55 7.29 -12.46
CA LEU A 409 8.58 6.22 -12.29
C LEU A 409 9.27 4.85 -12.18
N ASP A 410 10.24 4.56 -13.05
CA ASP A 410 11.04 3.32 -13.00
C ASP A 410 11.75 3.15 -11.65
N LEU A 411 12.38 4.21 -11.15
CA LEU A 411 13.02 4.20 -9.83
C LEU A 411 12.01 4.05 -8.68
N ALA A 412 10.87 4.75 -8.75
CA ALA A 412 9.81 4.62 -7.75
C ALA A 412 9.28 3.19 -7.71
N MET A 413 9.11 2.55 -8.86
CA MET A 413 8.72 1.14 -8.98
C MET A 413 9.75 0.21 -8.34
N GLY A 414 11.03 0.47 -8.55
CA GLY A 414 12.09 -0.25 -7.84
C GLY A 414 11.89 -0.19 -6.32
N PHE A 415 11.64 1.00 -5.76
CA PHE A 415 11.41 1.15 -4.32
C PHE A 415 10.18 0.41 -3.80
N LEU A 416 9.08 0.40 -4.57
CA LEU A 416 7.86 -0.32 -4.19
C LEU A 416 8.10 -1.83 -4.17
N ASN A 417 8.83 -2.36 -5.16
CA ASN A 417 9.16 -3.78 -5.20
C ASN A 417 10.15 -4.19 -4.09
N PHE A 418 11.03 -3.28 -3.63
CA PHE A 418 11.95 -3.54 -2.52
C PHE A 418 11.32 -3.32 -1.13
N ALA A 419 10.18 -2.63 -1.03
CA ALA A 419 9.50 -2.43 0.26
C ALA A 419 8.97 -3.74 0.86
N ASP A 420 8.77 -4.76 0.02
CA ASP A 420 8.40 -6.12 0.41
C ASP A 420 9.60 -6.96 0.91
N GLU A 421 10.83 -6.45 0.78
CA GLU A 421 12.02 -7.08 1.39
C GLU A 421 12.36 -6.38 2.73
N PRO A 422 12.26 -7.05 3.88
CA PRO A 422 12.51 -6.41 5.17
C PRO A 422 13.99 -5.96 5.27
N SER A 423 14.20 -4.63 5.24
CA SER A 423 15.50 -4.01 5.46
C SER A 423 15.97 -4.23 6.90
N ASP A 424 17.08 -4.95 7.05
CA ASP A 424 17.71 -5.40 8.30
C ASP A 424 18.38 -4.26 9.13
N THR A 425 17.78 -3.07 9.14
CA THR A 425 18.32 -1.88 9.82
C THR A 425 17.38 -1.39 10.90
N THR A 426 17.56 -1.92 12.11
CA THR A 426 17.10 -1.28 13.34
C THR A 426 17.82 0.07 13.51
N GLU A 427 17.09 1.19 13.47
CA GLU A 427 17.08 2.26 14.49
C GLU A 427 16.30 3.54 14.07
N PHE A 428 15.42 3.98 14.98
CA PHE A 428 14.69 5.26 15.13
C PHE A 428 13.26 5.39 14.54
N PRO A 429 12.30 5.89 15.35
CA PRO A 429 10.99 6.32 14.84
C PRO A 429 11.14 7.73 14.24
N SER A 430 11.15 7.81 12.92
CA SER A 430 10.91 9.05 12.19
C SER A 430 10.22 8.72 10.88
N ASN A 431 9.13 9.42 10.57
CA ASN A 431 8.33 9.31 9.34
C ASN A 431 9.10 9.85 8.11
N VAL A 432 10.39 9.57 8.01
CA VAL A 432 11.28 9.98 6.94
C VAL A 432 12.01 8.74 6.48
N ILE A 433 11.58 8.21 5.33
CA ILE A 433 12.29 7.15 4.62
C ILE A 433 13.71 7.67 4.32
N ALA A 434 14.72 7.15 5.02
CA ALA A 434 16.10 7.54 4.81
C ALA A 434 16.63 6.87 3.52
N LEU A 435 16.39 7.48 2.37
CA LEU A 435 16.91 7.04 1.08
C LEU A 435 18.38 7.49 0.91
N HIS A 436 19.32 6.76 1.52
CA HIS A 436 20.74 6.89 1.19
C HIS A 436 21.22 5.69 0.37
N GLY A 437 21.41 5.89 -0.94
CA GLY A 437 22.05 4.89 -1.80
C GLY A 437 23.54 4.69 -1.44
N PRO A 438 24.12 3.50 -1.70
CA PRO A 438 25.49 3.19 -1.34
C PRO A 438 26.50 3.95 -2.22
N ALA A 439 27.23 4.89 -1.61
CA ALA A 439 28.38 5.53 -2.23
C ALA A 439 29.57 4.56 -2.28
N HIS A 440 29.82 3.93 -3.44
CA HIS A 440 31.07 3.21 -3.68
C HIS A 440 32.25 4.18 -3.77
N ALA A 441 32.94 4.38 -2.65
CA ALA A 441 34.23 5.05 -2.61
C ALA A 441 35.32 4.13 -3.17
N SER A 442 35.84 4.50 -4.35
CA SER A 442 37.06 3.92 -4.91
C SER A 442 38.27 4.31 -4.05
N GLY A 443 38.84 3.32 -3.36
CA GLY A 443 40.08 3.47 -2.59
C GLY A 443 41.31 3.54 -3.51
N PRO A 444 42.34 4.34 -3.17
CA PRO A 444 43.53 4.47 -4.01
C PRO A 444 44.48 3.29 -3.84
N THR A 445 45.03 2.84 -4.95
CA THR A 445 46.14 1.89 -5.03
C THR A 445 47.39 2.46 -4.35
N LYS A 446 47.84 1.82 -3.26
CA LYS A 446 49.18 2.02 -2.72
C LYS A 446 50.10 0.93 -3.25
N GLY A 447 51.04 1.34 -4.11
CA GLY A 447 52.23 0.56 -4.39
C GLY A 447 53.21 0.63 -3.22
N ARG A 448 53.79 -0.52 -2.89
CA ARG A 448 55.23 -0.66 -2.70
C ARG A 448 55.64 -2.11 -2.86
#